data_AF-A0A1W1DY11-F1
#
_entry.id   AF-A0A1W1DY11-F1
#
_cell.length_a   1.000
_cell.length_b   1.000
_cell.length_c   1.000
_cell.angle_alpha   90.00
_cell.angle_beta   90.00
_cell.angle_gamma   90.00
#
_symmetry.space_group_name_H-M   'P 1'
#
loop_
_entity.id
_entity.type
_entity.pdbx_description
1 polymer ?
#
loop_
_entity_poly.entity_id
_entity_poly.type
_entity_poly.pdbx_seq_one_letter_code
_entity_poly.pdbx_strand_id
1 'polypeptide(L)' 'MQLQQTKVSDIINSIKHMSFNDIEKVKNSLVEMDIYFKTHQKDNVKNVVNNFKEYGYDDSFLKDLEQGLKKSSVYEN' A
#
# COMPACT_ATOMS: atom_id res chain seq x y z
N MET A 1 17.16 14.71 6.17
CA MET A 1 17.56 13.29 6.33
C MET A 1 17.23 12.58 5.01
N GLN A 2 18.22 12.29 4.17
CA GLN A 2 17.99 11.52 2.94
C GLN A 2 17.95 10.04 3.33
N LEU A 3 16.82 9.38 3.05
CA LEU A 3 16.73 7.92 3.18
C LEU A 3 17.61 7.32 2.08
N GLN A 4 18.69 6.64 2.46
CA GLN A 4 19.52 5.92 1.51
C GLN A 4 18.69 4.80 0.89
N GLN A 5 18.78 4.63 -0.44
CA GLN A 5 18.10 3.56 -1.15
C GLN A 5 18.79 2.24 -0.85
N THR A 6 18.34 1.53 0.18
CA THR A 6 18.84 0.19 0.51
C THR A 6 18.39 -0.78 -0.58
N LYS A 7 19.35 -1.44 -1.25
CA LYS A 7 19.02 -2.45 -2.25
C LYS A 7 18.64 -3.74 -1.54
N VAL A 8 17.72 -4.49 -2.12
CA VAL A 8 17.31 -5.82 -1.61
C VAL A 8 18.53 -6.75 -1.45
N SER A 9 19.53 -6.64 -2.32
CA SER A 9 20.79 -7.38 -2.24
C SER A 9 21.54 -7.16 -0.92
N ASP A 10 21.48 -5.96 -0.36
CA ASP A 10 22.23 -5.60 0.84
C ASP A 10 21.56 -6.23 2.07
N ILE A 11 20.22 -6.25 2.09
CA ILE A 11 19.42 -6.91 3.12
C ILE A 11 19.67 -8.43 3.11
N ILE A 12 19.67 -9.06 1.92
CA ILE A 12 19.95 -10.49 1.78
C ILE A 12 21.37 -10.81 2.29
N ASN A 13 22.34 -9.97 1.96
CA ASN A 13 23.72 -10.13 2.45
C ASN A 13 23.85 -10.00 3.96
N SER A 14 22.99 -9.20 4.61
CA SER A 14 22.95 -9.13 6.07
C SER A 14 22.30 -10.35 6.70
N ILE A 15 21.22 -10.87 6.11
CA ILE A 15 20.45 -12.00 6.67
C ILE A 15 21.19 -13.33 6.51
N LYS A 16 21.97 -13.53 5.44
CA LYS A 16 22.66 -14.81 5.17
C LYS A 16 23.67 -15.24 6.25
N HIS A 17 24.12 -14.31 7.09
CA HIS A 17 25.09 -14.57 8.16
C HIS A 17 24.41 -14.78 9.53
N MET A 18 23.09 -14.71 9.60
CA MET A 18 22.33 -14.89 10.84
C MET A 18 22.12 -16.38 11.14
N SER A 19 21.89 -16.69 12.43
CA SER A 19 21.44 -18.02 12.83
C SER A 19 20.02 -18.27 12.32
N PHE A 20 19.64 -19.54 12.13
CA PHE A 20 18.28 -19.89 11.72
C PHE A 20 17.19 -19.27 12.63
N ASN A 21 17.42 -19.30 13.94
CA ASN A 21 16.49 -18.71 14.91
C ASN A 21 16.36 -17.19 14.75
N ASP A 22 17.44 -16.49 14.40
CA ASP A 22 17.40 -15.06 14.17
C ASP A 22 16.75 -14.72 12.82
N ILE A 23 16.96 -15.56 11.80
CA ILE A 23 16.25 -15.46 10.52
C ILE A 23 14.74 -15.63 10.74
N GLU A 24 14.32 -16.59 11.56
CA GLU A 24 12.91 -16.77 11.92
C GLU A 24 12.33 -15.56 12.65
N LYS A 25 13.08 -14.97 13.58
CA LYS A 25 12.66 -13.72 14.24
C LYS A 25 12.54 -12.57 13.26
N VAL A 26 13.50 -12.38 12.36
CA VAL A 26 13.41 -11.34 11.32
C VAL A 26 12.21 -11.58 10.41
N LYS A 27 11.96 -12.83 9.98
CA LYS A 27 10.77 -13.21 9.20
C LYS A 27 9.48 -12.86 9.95
N ASN A 28 9.37 -13.29 11.21
CA ASN A 28 8.19 -13.03 12.02
C ASN A 28 8.03 -11.53 12.28
N SER A 29 9.11 -10.82 12.58
CA SER A 29 9.10 -9.36 12.72
C SER A 29 8.78 -8.64 11.42
N LEU A 30 9.12 -9.14 10.23
CA LEU A 30 8.69 -8.55 8.96
C LEU A 30 7.20 -8.79 8.68
N VAL A 31 6.68 -9.92 9.14
CA VAL A 31 5.25 -10.27 9.06
C VAL A 31 4.43 -9.54 10.12
N GLU A 32 4.99 -9.32 11.33
CA GLU A 32 4.40 -8.57 12.44
C GLU A 32 4.54 -7.06 12.25
N MET A 33 5.68 -6.60 11.71
CA MET A 33 5.83 -5.30 11.03
C MET A 33 5.12 -5.33 9.69
N ASP A 34 4.01 -6.08 9.62
CA ASP A 34 3.06 -6.10 8.54
C ASP A 34 3.06 -4.71 8.00
N ILE A 35 3.56 -4.69 6.78
CA ILE A 35 3.84 -3.50 6.05
C ILE A 35 2.56 -2.69 6.24
N TYR A 36 2.70 -1.54 6.89
CA TYR A 36 1.84 -0.39 6.64
C TYR A 36 1.96 -0.09 5.13
N PHE A 37 1.51 -1.02 4.28
CA PHE A 37 0.96 -0.80 2.97
C PHE A 37 -0.27 -0.03 3.34
N LYS A 38 -0.08 1.27 3.59
CA LYS A 38 -1.03 2.28 4.03
C LYS A 38 -2.38 1.63 4.32
N THR A 39 -2.76 1.44 5.60
CA THR A 39 -4.18 1.40 5.96
C THR A 39 -4.85 2.41 5.05
N HIS A 40 -5.64 1.94 4.09
CA HIS A 40 -6.10 2.73 2.95
C HIS A 40 -6.60 4.03 3.56
N GLN A 41 -5.83 5.13 3.46
CA GLN A 41 -6.28 6.37 4.04
C GLN A 41 -7.43 6.74 3.12
N LYS A 42 -8.65 6.56 3.63
CA LYS A 42 -9.90 6.84 2.93
C LYS A 42 -9.81 8.27 2.43
N ASP A 43 -9.37 8.41 1.19
CA ASP A 43 -9.41 9.69 0.51
C ASP A 43 -10.89 9.99 0.23
N ASN A 44 -11.26 11.24 0.06
CA ASN A 44 -12.65 11.52 -0.25
C ASN A 44 -12.97 10.98 -1.67
N VAL A 45 -14.21 10.52 -1.87
CA VAL A 45 -14.66 9.94 -3.16
C VAL A 45 -14.35 10.88 -4.34
N LYS A 46 -14.47 12.19 -4.13
CA LYS A 46 -14.21 13.21 -5.15
C LYS A 46 -12.75 13.20 -5.61
N ASN A 47 -11.79 13.08 -4.71
CA ASN A 47 -10.37 13.03 -5.02
C ASN A 47 -10.03 11.76 -5.80
N VAL A 48 -10.60 10.63 -5.41
CA VAL A 48 -10.44 9.37 -6.15
C VAL A 48 -10.96 9.54 -7.57
N VAL A 49 -12.20 10.01 -7.76
CA VAL A 49 -12.79 10.22 -9.10
C VAL A 49 -11.98 11.22 -9.93
N ASN A 50 -11.50 12.31 -9.33
CA ASN A 50 -10.69 13.31 -10.02
C ASN A 50 -9.37 12.72 -10.54
N ASN A 51 -8.70 11.86 -9.77
CA ASN A 51 -7.48 11.21 -10.23
C ASN A 51 -7.73 10.41 -11.52
N PHE A 52 -8.79 9.59 -11.55
CA PHE A 52 -9.14 8.83 -12.76
C PHE A 52 -9.56 9.75 -13.92
N LYS A 53 -10.20 10.89 -13.64
CA LYS A 53 -10.51 11.89 -14.65
C LYS A 53 -9.25 12.49 -15.29
N GLU A 54 -8.22 12.77 -14.50
CA GLU A 54 -6.93 13.29 -15.01
C GLU A 54 -6.20 12.30 -15.93
N TYR A 55 -6.44 11.00 -15.76
CA TYR A 55 -5.92 9.96 -16.66
C TYR A 55 -6.79 9.72 -17.92
N GLY A 56 -7.84 10.51 -18.13
CA GLY A 56 -8.65 10.47 -19.35
C GLY A 56 -9.63 9.31 -19.44
N TYR A 57 -10.03 8.74 -18.30
CA TYR A 57 -11.12 7.77 -18.25
C TYR A 57 -12.46 8.43 -18.62
N ASP A 58 -13.34 7.68 -19.27
CA ASP A 58 -14.61 8.20 -19.77
C ASP A 58 -15.62 8.48 -18.66
N ASP A 59 -16.57 9.37 -18.95
CA ASP A 59 -17.57 9.82 -17.97
C ASP A 59 -18.50 8.70 -17.47
N SER A 60 -18.69 7.62 -18.25
CA SER A 60 -19.53 6.49 -17.82
C SER A 60 -18.82 5.67 -16.75
N PHE A 61 -17.54 5.36 -16.97
CA PHE A 61 -16.68 4.73 -15.98
C PHE A 61 -16.57 5.55 -14.69
N LEU A 62 -16.37 6.87 -14.80
CA LEU A 62 -16.24 7.74 -13.63
C LEU A 62 -17.51 7.77 -12.77
N LYS A 63 -18.69 7.71 -13.39
CA LYS A 63 -19.98 7.62 -12.70
C LYS A 63 -20.13 6.28 -11.97
N ASP A 64 -19.78 5.19 -12.62
CA ASP A 64 -19.86 3.86 -12.02
C ASP A 64 -18.89 3.72 -10.85
N LEU A 65 -17.68 4.27 -10.98
CA LEU A 65 -16.70 4.36 -9.91
C LEU A 65 -17.24 5.17 -8.72
N GLU A 66 -17.79 6.36 -8.96
CA GLU A 66 -18.33 7.21 -7.89
C GLU A 66 -19.48 6.50 -7.13
N GLN A 67 -20.38 5.83 -7.86
CA GLN A 67 -21.49 5.09 -7.26
C GLN A 67 -21.01 3.86 -6.49
N GLY A 68 -20.07 3.10 -7.05
CA GLY A 68 -19.48 1.94 -6.40
C GLY A 68 -18.76 2.31 -5.10
N LEU A 69 -18.01 3.41 -5.11
CA LEU A 69 -17.34 3.93 -3.92
C LEU A 69 -18.35 4.37 -2.86
N LYS A 70 -19.42 5.10 -3.22
CA LYS A 70 -20.47 5.53 -2.27
C LYS A 70 -21.22 4.37 -1.61
N LYS A 71 -21.34 3.24 -2.31
CA LYS A 71 -22.00 2.01 -1.81
C LYS A 71 -21.05 1.08 -1.05
N SER A 72 -19.75 1.37 -1.04
CA SER A 72 -18.76 0.55 -0.34
C SER A 72 -18.87 0.80 1.17
N SER A 73 -18.79 -0.27 1.97
CA SER A 73 -18.80 -0.22 3.43
C SER A 73 -17.67 0.63 4.03
N VAL A 74 -16.65 0.96 3.22
CA VAL A 74 -15.58 1.89 3.61
C VAL A 74 -16.06 3.35 3.61
N TYR A 75 -17.03 3.69 2.75
CA TYR A 75 -17.59 5.03 2.57
C TYR A 75 -18.99 5.23 3.15
N GLU A 76 -19.68 4.16 3.50
CA GLU A 76 -20.85 4.21 4.38
C GLU A 76 -20.45 4.83 5.73
N ASN A 77 -21.09 5.95 6.09
CA ASN A 77 -21.09 6.53 7.43
C ASN A 77 -22.46 6.28 8.05
#